data_AF-A0A2N3AHC5-F1
#
_entry.id   AF-A0A2N3AHC5-F1
#
_cell.length_a   1.000
_cell.length_b   1.000
_cell.length_c   1.000
_cell.angle_alpha   90.00
_cell.angle_beta   90.00
_cell.angle_gamma   90.00
#
_symmetry.space_group_name_H-M   'P 1'
#
loop_
_entity.id
_entity.type
_entity.pdbx_description
1 polymer ?
#
loop_
_entity_poly.entity_id
_entity_poly.type
_entity_poly.pdbx_seq_one_letter_code
_entity_poly.pdbx_strand_id
1 'polypeptide(L)' 'LIAEGTLALSMEATAFEIVNTIHAHPTLAEAIAEAAEGIIGKPIHLTRT' A
#
# COMPACT_ATOMS: atom_id res chain seq x y z
N LEU A 1 -5.94 -3.80 6.35
CA LEU A 1 -6.58 -4.47 5.18
C LEU A 1 -7.90 -3.82 4.76
N ILE A 2 -9.10 -4.40 4.96
CA ILE A 2 -10.32 -3.78 4.37
C ILE A 2 -10.69 -2.45 5.03
N ALA A 3 -10.60 -2.34 6.36
CA ALA A 3 -10.89 -1.11 7.09
C ALA A 3 -9.93 0.04 6.68
N GLU A 4 -8.68 -0.30 6.43
CA GLU A 4 -7.64 0.61 5.95
C GLU A 4 -7.93 1.08 4.52
N GLY A 5 -8.35 0.18 3.63
CA GLY A 5 -8.81 0.54 2.29
C GLY A 5 -10.04 1.44 2.30
N THR A 6 -11.02 1.18 3.19
CA THR A 6 -12.19 2.05 3.33
C THR A 6 -11.83 3.43 3.90
N LEU A 7 -10.86 3.50 4.82
CA LEU A 7 -10.36 4.76 5.37
C LEU A 7 -9.60 5.56 4.29
N ALA A 8 -8.73 4.89 3.53
CA ALA A 8 -8.01 5.49 2.42
C ALA A 8 -8.97 6.09 1.37
N LEU A 9 -10.04 5.37 1.02
CA LEU A 9 -11.08 5.89 0.13
C LEU A 9 -11.81 7.10 0.73
N SER A 10 -12.17 7.05 2.02
CA SER A 10 -12.82 8.19 2.71
C SER A 10 -11.93 9.42 2.79
N MET A 11 -10.61 9.26 2.75
CA MET A 11 -9.63 10.34 2.75
C MET A 11 -9.22 10.78 1.34
N GLU A 12 -9.77 10.15 0.29
CA GLU A 12 -9.34 10.34 -1.10
C GLU A 12 -7.82 10.10 -1.29
N ALA A 13 -7.26 9.20 -0.48
CA ALA A 13 -5.83 8.93 -0.46
C ALA A 13 -5.35 8.34 -1.78
N THR A 14 -4.20 8.83 -2.23
CA THR A 14 -3.50 8.34 -3.42
C THR A 14 -2.66 7.10 -3.09
N ALA A 15 -2.30 6.31 -4.11
CA ALA A 15 -1.36 5.20 -3.94
C ALA A 15 -0.01 5.66 -3.37
N PHE A 16 0.43 6.88 -3.71
CA PHE A 16 1.66 7.46 -3.16
C PHE A 16 1.56 7.69 -1.64
N GLU A 17 0.43 8.18 -1.13
CA GLU A 17 0.22 8.38 0.31
C GLU A 17 0.12 7.04 1.08
N ILE A 18 -0.47 6.02 0.46
CA ILE A 18 -0.52 4.66 1.04
C ILE A 18 0.89 4.08 1.17
N VAL A 19 1.72 4.18 0.14
CA VAL A 19 3.13 3.72 0.19
C VAL A 19 3.94 4.46 1.27
N ASN A 20 3.74 5.77 1.41
CA ASN A 20 4.47 6.57 2.40
C ASN A 20 3.98 6.35 3.85
N THR A 21 2.90 5.60 4.05
CA THR A 21 2.45 5.19 5.38
C THR A 21 3.31 4.03 5.88
N ILE A 22 3.85 4.13 7.10
CA ILE A 22 4.69 3.07 7.68
C ILE A 22 3.82 1.90 8.10
N HIS A 23 3.95 0.78 7.38
CA HIS A 23 3.32 -0.48 7.74
C HIS A 23 4.26 -1.28 8.64
N ALA A 24 3.72 -1.85 9.71
CA ALA A 24 4.52 -2.64 10.63
C ALA A 24 4.98 -3.95 9.98
N HIS A 25 6.24 -4.31 10.20
CA HIS A 25 6.83 -5.59 9.78
C HIS A 25 7.04 -6.52 10.99
N PRO A 26 6.67 -7.81 10.94
CA PRO A 26 5.94 -8.50 9.87
C PRO A 26 4.41 -8.45 10.09
N THR A 27 3.63 -7.93 9.13
CA THR A 27 2.17 -7.95 9.18
C THR A 27 1.51 -8.13 7.81
N LEU A 28 0.26 -8.59 7.79
CA LEU A 28 -0.53 -8.66 6.55
C LEU A 28 -0.78 -7.28 5.92
N ALA A 29 -0.73 -6.19 6.71
CA ALA A 29 -0.97 -4.84 6.19
C ALA A 29 0.10 -4.42 5.18
N GLU A 30 1.32 -4.97 5.25
CA GLU A 30 2.38 -4.73 4.28
C GLU A 30 1.97 -5.08 2.85
N ALA A 31 1.02 -6.00 2.66
CA ALA A 31 0.49 -6.33 1.34
C ALA A 31 -0.24 -5.14 0.67
N ILE A 32 -0.83 -4.23 1.44
CA ILE A 32 -1.43 -3.00 0.90
C ILE A 32 -0.34 -2.02 0.45
N ALA A 33 0.70 -1.82 1.27
CA ALA A 33 1.85 -1.01 0.89
C ALA A 33 2.51 -1.52 -0.39
N GLU A 34 2.76 -2.83 -0.47
CA GLU A 34 3.38 -3.47 -1.63
C GLU A 34 2.50 -3.37 -2.89
N ALA A 35 1.17 -3.51 -2.75
CA ALA A 35 0.24 -3.30 -3.85
C ALA A 35 0.28 -1.85 -4.36
N ALA A 36 0.36 -0.87 -3.44
CA ALA A 36 0.48 0.54 -3.78
C ALA A 36 1.85 0.87 -4.43
N GLU A 37 2.93 0.23 -3.99
CA GLU A 37 4.25 0.27 -4.65
C GLU A 37 4.16 -0.27 -6.08
N GLY A 38 3.38 -1.34 -6.29
CA GLY A 38 3.05 -1.87 -7.60
C GLY A 38 2.36 -0.84 -8.51
N ILE A 39 1.43 -0.04 -7.99
CA ILE A 39 0.75 1.03 -8.74
C ILE A 39 1.72 2.12 -9.16
N ILE A 40 2.66 2.53 -8.29
CA ILE A 40 3.67 3.54 -8.63
C ILE A 40 4.90 2.97 -9.36
N GLY A 41 4.89 1.67 -9.66
CA GLY A 41 5.90 0.98 -10.44
C GLY A 41 7.22 0.72 -9.70
N LYS A 42 7.22 0.71 -8.36
CA LYS A 42 8.40 0.46 -7.53
C LYS A 42 8.21 -0.67 -6.49
N PRO A 43 7.57 -1.81 -6.83
CA PRO A 43 7.45 -2.92 -5.89
C PRO A 43 8.83 -3.40 -5.44
N ILE A 44 8.94 -3.77 -4.16
CA ILE A 44 10.17 -4.24 -3.53
C ILE A 44 10.20 -5.77 -3.49
N HIS A 45 9.05 -6.38 -3.23
CA HIS A 45 8.89 -7.82 -3.03
C HIS A 45 8.18 -8.53 -4.20
N LEU A 46 7.84 -7.80 -5.27
CA LEU A 46 7.28 -8.36 -6.50
C LEU A 46 8.16 -8.03 -7.72
N THR A 47 8.14 -8.91 -8.72
CA THR A 47 8.82 -8.66 -10.01
C THR A 47 8.03 -7.66 -10.84
N ARG A 48 8.73 -6.65 -11.39
CA ARG A 48 8.16 -5.71 -12.36
C ARG A 48 8.16 -6.36 -13.75
N THR A 49 6.99 -6.66 -14.29
CA THR A 49 6.78 -7.11 -15.68
C THR A 49 6.60 -5.95 -16.64
#